data_AF-A0A7Z9WS57-F1
#
_entry.id   AF-A0A7Z9WS57-F1
#
_cell.length_a   1.000
_cell.length_b   1.000
_cell.length_c   1.000
_cell.angle_alpha   90.00
_cell.angle_beta   90.00
_cell.angle_gamma   90.00
#
_symmetry.space_group_name_H-M   'P 1'
#
loop_
_entity.id
_entity.type
_entity.pdbx_description
1 polymer ?
#
loop_
_entity_poly.entity_id
_entity_poly.type
_entity_poly.pdbx_seq_one_letter_code
_entity_poly.pdbx_strand_id
1 'polypeptide(L)'
;MENALHNRWPYSQDDPAPLYSIYLTYGRLNLTMGQNDREYLKNETVRLMELYSNSRVDSILSDPGWIPLIRLGNALGVTFSSKTKANLINVILSKRNPDGTFGTYKNNIPVTLYQTVNAVTLLHELGYDYRDNKTVQYLNNLMHDGGWGGPDLYNTYGVIQALVYMNYCPEKVDDIITFVSSLKYRYGGFRFYRGDTSYGGLQETYYALRILELLGAIQ
;
A
#
# COMPACT_ATOMS: atom_id res chain seq x y z
N MET A 1 -12.30 -21.23 0.18
CA MET A 1 -12.29 -19.77 -0.05
C MET A 1 -13.68 -19.16 0.11
N GLU A 2 -14.75 -19.83 -0.32
CA GLU A 2 -16.16 -19.43 -0.11
C GLU A 2 -16.48 -18.94 1.32
N ASN A 3 -16.07 -19.67 2.36
CA ASN A 3 -16.31 -19.26 3.75
C ASN A 3 -15.56 -17.96 4.13
N ALA A 4 -14.37 -17.71 3.58
CA ALA A 4 -13.58 -16.51 3.88
C ALA A 4 -14.15 -15.24 3.20
N LEU A 5 -14.89 -15.41 2.11
CA LEU A 5 -15.53 -14.31 1.40
C LEU A 5 -16.70 -13.73 2.19
N HIS A 6 -17.53 -14.60 2.76
CA HIS A 6 -18.74 -14.21 3.50
C HIS A 6 -18.49 -14.05 5.01
N ASN A 7 -17.55 -14.81 5.58
CA ASN A 7 -17.14 -14.71 6.97
C ASN A 7 -15.71 -14.19 7.06
N ARG A 8 -15.60 -12.88 7.30
CA ARG A 8 -14.32 -12.15 7.35
C ARG A 8 -13.68 -12.12 8.74
N TRP A 9 -14.20 -12.85 9.73
CA TRP A 9 -13.59 -12.88 11.06
C TRP A 9 -12.11 -13.30 10.99
N PRO A 10 -11.18 -12.65 11.72
CA PRO A 10 -11.40 -11.64 12.77
C PRO A 10 -11.55 -10.19 12.29
N TYR A 11 -11.56 -9.94 10.98
CA TYR A 11 -11.73 -8.61 10.40
C TYR A 11 -13.19 -8.14 10.43
N SER A 12 -13.36 -6.82 10.41
CA SER A 12 -14.68 -6.20 10.27
C SER A 12 -15.28 -6.48 8.89
N GLN A 13 -16.61 -6.53 8.83
CA GLN A 13 -17.33 -6.56 7.55
C GLN A 13 -17.15 -5.26 6.74
N ASP A 14 -16.69 -4.18 7.37
CA ASP A 14 -16.37 -2.92 6.68
C ASP A 14 -14.87 -2.79 6.33
N ASP A 15 -14.09 -3.84 6.54
CA ASP A 15 -12.69 -3.90 6.09
C ASP A 15 -12.62 -4.47 4.65
N PRO A 16 -12.16 -3.68 3.67
CA PRO A 16 -11.98 -4.12 2.29
C PRO A 16 -10.72 -4.98 2.08
N ALA A 17 -9.74 -4.94 2.99
CA ALA A 17 -8.45 -5.63 2.80
C ALA A 17 -8.60 -7.16 2.64
N PRO A 18 -9.44 -7.87 3.41
CA PRO A 18 -9.68 -9.29 3.20
C PRO A 18 -10.26 -9.59 1.81
N LEU A 19 -11.23 -8.79 1.35
CA LEU A 19 -11.87 -9.00 0.04
C LEU A 19 -10.87 -8.82 -1.10
N TYR A 20 -10.05 -7.77 -1.03
CA TYR A 20 -8.99 -7.54 -2.00
C TYR A 20 -7.98 -8.69 -2.02
N SER A 21 -7.59 -9.19 -0.84
CA SER A 21 -6.64 -10.29 -0.71
C SER A 21 -7.19 -11.59 -1.29
N ILE A 22 -8.47 -11.89 -1.05
CA ILE A 22 -9.16 -13.05 -1.64
C ILE A 22 -9.17 -12.93 -3.16
N TYR A 23 -9.64 -11.81 -3.70
CA TYR A 23 -9.70 -11.58 -5.14
C TYR A 23 -8.31 -11.72 -5.79
N LEU A 24 -7.29 -11.08 -5.21
CA LEU A 24 -5.91 -11.14 -5.69
C LEU A 24 -5.38 -12.58 -5.66
N THR A 25 -5.69 -13.35 -4.62
CA THR A 25 -5.24 -14.75 -4.48
C THR A 25 -5.79 -15.63 -5.59
N TYR A 26 -7.08 -15.51 -5.92
CA TYR A 26 -7.65 -16.22 -7.08
C TYR A 26 -6.89 -15.89 -8.36
N GLY A 27 -6.65 -14.61 -8.63
CA GLY A 27 -5.92 -14.18 -9.83
C GLY A 27 -4.49 -14.70 -9.87
N ARG A 28 -3.76 -14.64 -8.76
CA ARG A 28 -2.35 -15.10 -8.67
C ARG A 28 -2.19 -16.62 -8.78
N LEU A 29 -3.20 -17.38 -8.36
CA LEU A 29 -3.23 -18.84 -8.48
C LEU A 29 -3.85 -19.31 -9.81
N ASN A 30 -4.21 -18.39 -10.70
CA ASN A 30 -4.92 -18.68 -11.94
C ASN A 30 -6.21 -19.48 -11.71
N LEU A 31 -6.90 -19.20 -10.61
CA LEU A 31 -8.16 -19.81 -10.25
C LEU A 31 -9.33 -18.96 -10.75
N THR A 32 -10.38 -19.63 -11.20
CA THR A 32 -11.62 -18.95 -11.60
C THR A 32 -12.51 -18.78 -10.38
N MET A 33 -12.98 -17.57 -10.15
CA MET A 33 -13.98 -17.27 -9.13
C MET A 33 -15.38 -17.54 -9.70
N GLY A 34 -16.25 -18.17 -8.91
CA GLY A 34 -17.64 -18.41 -9.29
C GLY A 34 -18.37 -17.10 -9.60
N GLN A 35 -19.34 -17.14 -10.51
CA GLN A 35 -20.08 -15.95 -10.93
C GLN A 35 -20.79 -15.27 -9.75
N ASN A 36 -21.40 -16.06 -8.86
CA ASN A 36 -22.10 -15.56 -7.66
C ASN A 36 -21.13 -14.86 -6.70
N ASP A 37 -19.97 -15.46 -6.44
CA ASP A 37 -18.93 -14.88 -5.58
C ASP A 37 -18.39 -13.56 -6.15
N ARG A 38 -18.20 -13.52 -7.48
CA ARG A 38 -17.74 -12.31 -8.17
C ARG A 38 -18.78 -11.20 -8.12
N GLU A 39 -20.06 -11.54 -8.26
CA GLU A 39 -21.16 -10.58 -8.14
C GLU A 39 -21.30 -10.07 -6.70
N TYR A 40 -21.19 -10.95 -5.71
CA TYR A 40 -21.13 -10.57 -4.30
C TYR A 40 -19.98 -9.59 -4.04
N LEU A 41 -18.76 -9.88 -4.50
CA LEU A 41 -17.62 -8.99 -4.37
C LEU A 41 -17.86 -7.62 -5.00
N LYS A 42 -18.48 -7.56 -6.18
CA LYS A 42 -18.82 -6.30 -6.85
C LYS A 42 -19.80 -5.48 -6.01
N ASN A 43 -20.89 -6.09 -5.57
CA ASN A 43 -21.92 -5.42 -4.78
C ASN A 43 -21.36 -4.92 -3.45
N GLU A 44 -20.55 -5.74 -2.78
CA GLU A 44 -19.90 -5.37 -1.52
C GLU A 44 -18.86 -4.25 -1.72
N THR A 45 -18.14 -4.26 -2.85
CA THR A 45 -17.22 -3.17 -3.21
C THR A 45 -17.97 -1.85 -3.40
N VAL A 46 -19.13 -1.85 -4.10
CA VAL A 46 -19.98 -0.64 -4.24
C VAL A 46 -20.43 -0.13 -2.87
N ARG A 47 -20.95 -1.03 -2.01
CA ARG A 47 -21.37 -0.68 -0.64
C ARG A 47 -20.23 -0.04 0.16
N LEU A 48 -19.03 -0.61 0.10
CA LEU A 48 -17.86 -0.09 0.80
C LEU A 48 -17.39 1.25 0.21
N MET A 49 -17.44 1.43 -1.11
CA MET A 49 -17.16 2.71 -1.76
C MET A 49 -18.10 3.81 -1.27
N GLU A 50 -19.39 3.53 -1.14
CA GLU A 50 -20.38 4.47 -0.59
C GLU A 50 -20.10 4.78 0.88
N LEU A 51 -19.88 3.74 1.71
CA LEU A 51 -19.55 3.90 3.13
C LEU A 51 -18.30 4.78 3.32
N TYR A 52 -17.21 4.46 2.62
CA TYR A 52 -15.95 5.18 2.75
C TYR A 52 -16.07 6.63 2.28
N SER A 53 -16.76 6.86 1.16
CA SER A 53 -16.98 8.22 0.63
C SER A 53 -17.82 9.09 1.56
N ASN A 54 -18.71 8.50 2.34
CA ASN A 54 -19.60 9.24 3.25
C ASN A 54 -19.02 9.45 4.64
N SER A 55 -18.09 8.60 5.10
CA SER A 55 -17.71 8.56 6.51
C SER A 55 -16.21 8.51 6.81
N ARG A 56 -15.36 8.23 5.81
CA ARG A 56 -13.92 7.95 6.02
C ARG A 56 -12.99 8.85 5.21
N VAL A 57 -13.53 9.88 4.56
CA VAL A 57 -12.75 10.81 3.72
C VAL A 57 -11.74 11.62 4.55
N ASP A 58 -12.11 12.01 5.77
CA ASP A 58 -11.21 12.80 6.62
C ASP A 58 -9.96 12.02 7.05
N SER A 59 -10.11 10.70 7.24
CA SER A 59 -9.06 9.77 7.61
C SER A 59 -8.35 9.13 6.41
N ILE A 60 -8.55 9.64 5.19
CA ILE A 60 -8.08 8.99 3.95
C ILE A 60 -6.59 8.63 3.91
N LEU A 61 -5.74 9.43 4.55
CA LEU A 61 -4.29 9.16 4.60
C LEU A 61 -3.89 8.15 5.67
N SER A 62 -4.76 7.91 6.67
CA SER A 62 -4.48 7.06 7.82
C SER A 62 -5.22 5.74 7.81
N ASP A 63 -6.40 5.70 7.19
CA ASP A 63 -7.27 4.53 7.15
C ASP A 63 -6.73 3.52 6.11
N PRO A 64 -6.28 2.33 6.54
CA PRO A 64 -5.65 1.34 5.66
C PRO A 64 -6.62 0.72 4.66
N GLY A 65 -7.94 0.94 4.79
CA GLY A 65 -8.94 0.36 3.90
C GLY A 65 -9.03 1.03 2.51
N TRP A 66 -8.60 2.28 2.37
CA TRP A 66 -8.78 3.02 1.11
C TRP A 66 -8.04 2.41 -0.08
N ILE A 67 -6.76 2.07 0.10
CA ILE A 67 -5.92 1.48 -0.96
C ILE A 67 -6.49 0.13 -1.46
N PRO A 68 -6.75 -0.88 -0.60
CA PRO A 68 -7.33 -2.14 -1.05
C PRO A 68 -8.73 -1.97 -1.63
N LEU A 69 -9.55 -1.03 -1.14
CA LEU A 69 -10.86 -0.73 -1.72
C LEU A 69 -10.76 -0.22 -3.17
N ILE A 70 -9.89 0.75 -3.41
CA ILE A 70 -9.68 1.30 -4.76
C ILE A 70 -9.11 0.21 -5.69
N ARG A 71 -8.12 -0.55 -5.24
CA ARG A 71 -7.52 -1.65 -6.03
C ARG A 71 -8.53 -2.74 -6.36
N LEU A 72 -9.35 -3.16 -5.40
CA LEU A 72 -10.41 -4.14 -5.61
C LEU A 72 -11.43 -3.63 -6.63
N GLY A 73 -11.88 -2.38 -6.47
CA GLY A 73 -12.79 -1.73 -7.42
C GLY A 73 -12.23 -1.70 -8.83
N ASN A 74 -11.00 -1.20 -9.00
CA ASN A 74 -10.31 -1.17 -10.29
C ASN A 74 -10.23 -2.56 -10.92
N ALA A 75 -9.86 -3.59 -10.15
CA ALA A 75 -9.76 -4.96 -10.65
C ALA A 75 -11.12 -5.59 -11.03
N LEU A 76 -12.20 -5.19 -10.36
CA LEU A 76 -13.55 -5.64 -10.65
C LEU A 76 -14.25 -4.82 -11.75
N GLY A 77 -13.64 -3.72 -12.21
CA GLY A 77 -14.26 -2.78 -13.14
C GLY A 77 -15.36 -1.92 -12.50
N VAL A 78 -15.29 -1.72 -11.17
CA VAL A 78 -16.22 -0.90 -10.39
C VAL A 78 -15.43 0.24 -9.76
N THR A 79 -15.56 1.44 -10.31
CA THR A 79 -14.76 2.60 -9.89
C THR A 79 -15.64 3.69 -9.30
N PHE A 80 -15.05 4.54 -8.45
CA PHE A 80 -15.70 5.78 -8.02
C PHE A 80 -16.13 6.62 -9.22
N SER A 81 -17.25 7.35 -9.08
CA SER A 81 -17.67 8.34 -10.06
C SER A 81 -16.57 9.39 -10.28
N SER A 82 -16.51 10.00 -11.47
CA SER A 82 -15.50 11.04 -11.77
C SER A 82 -15.54 12.19 -10.77
N LYS A 83 -16.74 12.57 -10.28
CA LYS A 83 -16.92 13.60 -9.25
C LYS A 83 -16.33 13.17 -7.91
N THR A 84 -16.66 11.97 -7.44
CA THR A 84 -16.13 11.44 -6.17
C THR A 84 -14.62 11.31 -6.25
N LYS A 85 -14.11 10.74 -7.34
CA LYS A 85 -12.67 10.59 -7.61
C LYS A 85 -11.93 11.93 -7.56
N ALA A 86 -12.44 12.95 -8.24
CA ALA A 86 -11.87 14.30 -8.19
C ALA A 86 -11.89 14.89 -6.78
N ASN A 87 -12.97 14.68 -6.02
CA ASN A 87 -13.05 15.13 -4.63
C ASN A 87 -12.00 14.44 -3.75
N LEU A 88 -11.82 13.13 -3.86
CA LEU A 88 -10.82 12.39 -3.09
C LEU A 88 -9.40 12.87 -3.40
N ILE A 89 -9.08 13.08 -4.69
CA ILE A 89 -7.79 13.66 -5.12
C ILE A 89 -7.58 15.03 -4.47
N ASN A 90 -8.57 15.92 -4.53
CA ASN A 90 -8.48 17.25 -3.93
C ASN A 90 -8.28 17.20 -2.41
N VAL A 91 -8.95 16.28 -1.72
CA VAL A 91 -8.78 16.06 -0.27
C VAL A 91 -7.37 15.54 0.06
N ILE A 92 -6.81 14.66 -0.76
CA ILE A 92 -5.43 14.19 -0.56
C ILE A 92 -4.45 15.35 -0.76
N LEU A 93 -4.57 16.09 -1.88
CA LEU A 93 -3.68 17.19 -2.21
C LEU A 93 -3.76 18.35 -1.21
N SER A 94 -4.94 18.62 -0.64
CA SER A 94 -5.10 19.67 0.39
C SER A 94 -4.39 19.36 1.71
N LYS A 95 -4.00 18.10 1.93
CA LYS A 95 -3.21 17.65 3.09
C LYS A 95 -1.70 17.68 2.84
N ARG A 96 -1.23 18.20 1.70
CA ARG A 96 0.19 18.35 1.39
C ARG A 96 0.79 19.55 2.13
N ASN A 97 1.93 19.34 2.77
CA ASN A 97 2.70 20.36 3.47
C ASN A 97 3.67 21.10 2.52
N PRO A 98 4.15 22.31 2.88
CA PRO A 98 5.11 23.07 2.06
C PRO A 98 6.46 22.37 1.80
N ASP A 99 6.83 21.41 2.66
CA ASP A 99 8.04 20.60 2.58
C ASP A 99 7.88 19.34 1.71
N GLY A 100 6.71 19.11 1.11
CA GLY A 100 6.43 17.96 0.26
C GLY A 100 5.92 16.71 0.99
N THR A 101 5.82 16.75 2.33
CA THR A 101 5.16 15.67 3.09
C THR A 101 3.63 15.79 3.01
N PHE A 102 2.93 14.73 3.42
CA PHE A 102 1.48 14.76 3.62
C PHE A 102 1.09 14.46 5.06
N GLY A 103 -0.03 15.06 5.46
CA GLY A 103 -0.68 14.79 6.75
C GLY A 103 -0.11 15.61 7.90
N THR A 104 -0.34 15.14 9.13
CA THR A 104 -0.05 15.90 10.35
C THR A 104 1.00 15.22 11.21
N TYR A 105 1.70 16.03 12.01
CA TYR A 105 2.43 15.53 13.17
C TYR A 105 1.43 15.20 14.28
N LYS A 106 1.50 14.00 14.85
CA LYS A 106 0.72 13.64 16.03
C LYS A 106 1.63 13.65 17.24
N ASN A 107 1.43 14.57 18.19
CA ASN A 107 2.24 14.68 19.41
C ASN A 107 3.77 14.78 19.14
N ASN A 108 4.18 15.55 18.13
CA ASN A 108 5.57 15.62 17.63
C ASN A 108 6.15 14.27 17.12
N ILE A 109 5.33 13.23 17.01
CA ILE A 109 5.70 11.97 16.38
C ILE A 109 5.41 12.10 14.87
N PRO A 110 6.42 11.89 14.01
CA PRO A 110 6.21 11.89 12.57
C PRO A 110 5.39 10.66 12.16
N VAL A 111 4.08 10.84 11.95
CA VAL A 111 3.26 9.92 11.14
C VAL A 111 3.36 10.26 9.64
N THR A 112 4.21 11.26 9.33
CA THR A 112 4.37 11.86 8.02
C THR A 112 4.91 10.88 6.98
N LEU A 113 5.75 9.90 7.35
CA LEU A 113 6.23 8.89 6.39
C LEU A 113 5.06 8.04 5.87
N TYR A 114 4.29 7.43 6.77
CA TYR A 114 3.13 6.59 6.43
C TYR A 114 2.08 7.37 5.62
N GLN A 115 1.73 8.59 6.07
CA GLN A 115 0.75 9.41 5.36
C GLN A 115 1.24 9.91 4.00
N THR A 116 2.54 10.20 3.85
CA THR A 116 3.15 10.58 2.57
C THR A 116 3.14 9.42 1.59
N VAL A 117 3.56 8.22 2.02
CA VAL A 117 3.52 7.00 1.20
C VAL A 117 2.09 6.67 0.78
N ASN A 118 1.13 6.75 1.71
CA ASN A 118 -0.28 6.53 1.41
C ASN A 118 -0.83 7.58 0.44
N ALA A 119 -0.49 8.86 0.61
CA ALA A 119 -0.96 9.92 -0.30
C ALA A 119 -0.51 9.65 -1.74
N VAL A 120 0.77 9.36 -1.96
CA VAL A 120 1.31 9.04 -3.28
C VAL A 120 0.66 7.80 -3.86
N THR A 121 0.52 6.75 -3.05
CA THR A 121 -0.14 5.50 -3.46
C THR A 121 -1.58 5.75 -3.86
N LEU A 122 -2.37 6.45 -3.03
CA LEU A 122 -3.77 6.75 -3.30
C LEU A 122 -3.95 7.62 -4.55
N LEU A 123 -3.11 8.63 -4.74
CA LEU A 123 -3.14 9.46 -5.96
C LEU A 123 -2.92 8.61 -7.21
N HIS A 124 -1.92 7.71 -7.18
CA HIS A 124 -1.67 6.79 -8.28
C HIS A 124 -2.84 5.83 -8.54
N GLU A 125 -3.38 5.19 -7.50
CA GLU A 125 -4.52 4.26 -7.63
C GLU A 125 -5.80 4.97 -8.09
N LEU A 126 -5.93 6.26 -7.78
CA LEU A 126 -6.93 7.19 -8.33
C LEU A 126 -6.51 7.76 -9.70
N GLY A 127 -5.50 7.22 -10.36
CA GLY A 127 -5.09 7.64 -11.71
C GLY A 127 -4.68 9.11 -11.84
N TYR A 128 -4.17 9.72 -10.76
CA TYR A 128 -3.57 11.04 -10.77
C TYR A 128 -2.04 10.91 -10.84
N ASP A 129 -1.40 11.48 -11.87
CA ASP A 129 0.06 11.46 -12.06
C ASP A 129 0.72 12.49 -11.13
N TYR A 130 0.87 12.13 -9.85
CA TYR A 130 1.54 12.98 -8.86
C TYR A 130 3.06 12.91 -9.03
N ARG A 131 3.70 14.07 -9.19
CA ARG A 131 5.15 14.21 -9.24
C ARG A 131 5.57 15.45 -8.47
N ASP A 132 6.43 15.28 -7.48
CA ASP A 132 6.90 16.38 -6.65
C ASP A 132 8.31 16.13 -6.11
N ASN A 133 9.25 17.00 -6.50
CA ASN A 133 10.66 16.85 -6.13
C ASN A 133 10.88 16.96 -4.61
N LYS A 134 10.04 17.73 -3.89
CA LYS A 134 10.18 17.85 -2.44
C LYS A 134 9.75 16.56 -1.74
N THR A 135 8.65 15.92 -2.18
CA THR A 135 8.26 14.59 -1.71
C THR A 135 9.36 13.57 -1.95
N VAL A 136 9.96 13.54 -3.15
CA VAL A 136 11.07 12.65 -3.48
C VAL A 136 12.28 12.91 -2.56
N GLN A 137 12.70 14.17 -2.41
CA GLN A 137 13.81 14.55 -1.53
C GLN A 137 13.57 14.14 -0.07
N TYR A 138 12.35 14.37 0.44
CA TYR A 138 11.98 13.94 1.78
C TYR A 138 12.13 12.43 1.96
N LEU A 139 11.60 11.63 1.02
CA LEU A 139 11.70 10.17 1.07
C LEU A 139 13.16 9.72 1.01
N ASN A 140 13.96 10.22 0.07
CA ASN A 140 15.38 9.86 -0.04
C ASN A 140 16.18 10.22 1.23
N ASN A 141 15.93 11.39 1.82
CA ASN A 141 16.64 11.86 3.02
C ASN A 141 16.33 11.04 4.28
N LEU A 142 15.19 10.35 4.33
CA LEU A 142 14.83 9.48 5.45
C LEU A 142 15.45 8.09 5.37
N MET A 143 16.08 7.73 4.27
CA MET A 143 16.67 6.41 4.12
C MET A 143 17.93 6.27 4.98
N HIS A 144 18.02 5.18 5.73
CA HIS A 144 19.22 4.81 6.49
C HIS A 144 19.34 3.29 6.60
N ASP A 145 20.57 2.78 6.68
CA ASP A 145 20.91 1.35 6.67
C ASP A 145 20.29 0.52 5.53
N GLY A 146 19.99 1.16 4.40
CA GLY A 146 19.37 0.57 3.22
C GLY A 146 17.85 0.42 3.29
N GLY A 147 17.19 1.00 4.29
CA GLY A 147 15.73 0.96 4.43
C GLY A 147 15.13 2.25 5.00
N TRP A 148 13.85 2.18 5.34
CA TRP A 148 13.07 3.28 5.92
C TRP A 148 12.41 2.87 7.25
N GLY A 149 12.07 3.87 8.08
CA GLY A 149 11.50 3.63 9.42
C GLY A 149 12.59 3.24 10.42
N GLY A 150 12.28 2.30 11.33
CA GLY A 150 13.33 1.49 11.96
C GLY A 150 13.64 0.36 10.99
N PRO A 151 14.67 0.47 10.13
CA PRO A 151 14.73 -0.12 8.80
C PRO A 151 14.07 -1.49 8.72
N ASP A 152 12.88 -1.51 8.11
CA ASP A 152 12.01 -2.70 8.00
C ASP A 152 11.45 -2.86 6.59
N LEU A 153 10.97 -4.07 6.28
CA LEU A 153 10.45 -4.39 4.95
C LEU A 153 9.15 -3.67 4.59
N TYR A 154 8.31 -3.33 5.56
CA TYR A 154 6.99 -2.71 5.28
C TYR A 154 7.17 -1.26 4.83
N ASN A 155 7.92 -0.48 5.61
CA ASN A 155 8.23 0.91 5.28
C ASN A 155 9.09 0.98 4.01
N THR A 156 10.07 0.10 3.86
CA THR A 156 10.92 0.06 2.67
C THR A 156 10.12 -0.25 1.41
N TYR A 157 9.23 -1.25 1.44
CA TYR A 157 8.35 -1.55 0.32
C TYR A 157 7.44 -0.38 -0.04
N GLY A 158 6.80 0.24 0.95
CA GLY A 158 5.90 1.37 0.74
C GLY A 158 6.60 2.57 0.10
N VAL A 159 7.80 2.93 0.57
CA VAL A 159 8.56 4.05 0.02
C VAL A 159 9.01 3.77 -1.41
N ILE A 160 9.55 2.59 -1.69
CA ILE A 160 9.98 2.23 -3.05
C ILE A 160 8.79 2.23 -4.00
N GLN A 161 7.64 1.69 -3.59
CA GLN A 161 6.41 1.75 -4.37
C GLN A 161 5.99 3.20 -4.66
N ALA A 162 6.02 4.08 -3.66
CA ALA A 162 5.70 5.49 -3.84
C ALA A 162 6.67 6.20 -4.81
N LEU A 163 7.97 5.96 -4.70
CA LEU A 163 8.98 6.52 -5.62
C LEU A 163 8.73 6.04 -7.06
N VAL A 164 8.50 4.75 -7.26
CA VAL A 164 8.19 4.16 -8.58
C VAL A 164 6.91 4.78 -9.16
N TYR A 165 5.87 4.97 -8.34
CA TYR A 165 4.61 5.60 -8.77
C TYR A 165 4.77 7.07 -9.17
N MET A 166 5.78 7.77 -8.66
CA MET A 166 6.17 9.12 -9.11
C MET A 166 7.14 9.09 -10.29
N ASN A 167 7.39 7.92 -10.89
CA ASN A 167 8.39 7.68 -11.94
C ASN A 167 9.82 8.04 -11.51
N TYR A 168 10.18 7.72 -10.27
CA TYR A 168 11.50 7.97 -9.71
C TYR A 168 12.17 6.68 -9.26
N CYS A 169 13.44 6.50 -9.64
CA CYS A 169 14.26 5.37 -9.20
C CYS A 169 14.97 5.73 -7.88
N PRO A 170 14.92 4.90 -6.82
CA PRO A 170 15.66 5.17 -5.58
C PRO A 170 17.16 5.36 -5.84
N GLU A 171 17.80 6.33 -5.15
CA GLU A 171 19.20 6.69 -5.43
C GLU A 171 20.21 5.60 -5.02
N LYS A 172 19.98 4.88 -3.91
CA LYS A 172 20.92 3.90 -3.35
C LYS A 172 20.42 2.47 -3.46
N VAL A 173 20.13 2.04 -4.69
CA VAL A 173 19.58 0.70 -4.99
C VAL A 173 20.42 -0.42 -4.37
N ASP A 174 21.75 -0.36 -4.46
CA ASP A 174 22.64 -1.40 -3.93
C ASP A 174 22.57 -1.53 -2.41
N ASP A 175 22.43 -0.41 -1.68
CA ASP A 175 22.26 -0.40 -0.23
C ASP A 175 20.93 -1.08 0.16
N ILE A 176 19.88 -0.82 -0.63
CA ILE A 176 18.55 -1.41 -0.42
C ILE A 176 18.59 -2.93 -0.69
N ILE A 177 19.21 -3.36 -1.78
CA ILE A 177 19.36 -4.79 -2.09
C ILE A 177 20.18 -5.49 -1.00
N THR A 178 21.24 -4.85 -0.50
CA THR A 178 22.07 -5.36 0.59
C THR A 178 21.25 -5.48 1.88
N PHE A 179 20.44 -4.47 2.20
CA PHE A 179 19.51 -4.52 3.31
C PHE A 179 18.54 -5.70 3.19
N VAL A 180 17.78 -5.80 2.11
CA VAL A 180 16.80 -6.89 1.91
C VAL A 180 17.48 -8.26 1.94
N SER A 181 18.64 -8.41 1.30
CA SER A 181 19.40 -9.65 1.29
C SER A 181 19.85 -10.07 2.69
N SER A 182 20.22 -9.11 3.55
CA SER A 182 20.62 -9.38 4.94
C SER A 182 19.47 -9.91 5.82
N LEU A 183 18.22 -9.73 5.39
CA LEU A 183 17.03 -10.23 6.09
C LEU A 183 16.67 -11.66 5.71
N LYS A 184 17.27 -12.22 4.65
CA LYS A 184 17.03 -13.60 4.23
C LYS A 184 17.62 -14.58 5.23
N TYR A 185 16.80 -15.45 5.81
CA TYR A 185 17.27 -16.49 6.71
C TYR A 185 17.50 -17.82 5.98
N ARG A 186 18.18 -18.77 6.65
CA ARG A 186 18.69 -20.03 6.07
C ARG A 186 17.68 -20.83 5.23
N TYR A 187 16.40 -20.77 5.57
CA TYR A 187 15.34 -21.54 4.92
C TYR A 187 14.65 -20.79 3.76
N GLY A 188 15.17 -19.63 3.35
CA GLY A 188 14.76 -18.94 2.13
C GLY A 188 13.73 -17.81 2.30
N GLY A 189 13.06 -17.74 3.46
CA GLY A 189 12.18 -16.61 3.79
C GLY A 189 12.95 -15.37 4.28
N PHE A 190 12.21 -14.31 4.57
CA PHE A 190 12.77 -13.03 5.02
C PHE A 190 12.23 -12.61 6.39
N ARG A 191 13.11 -11.98 7.19
CA ARG A 191 12.78 -11.31 8.44
C ARG A 191 12.23 -9.91 8.18
N PHE A 192 11.46 -9.38 9.12
CA PHE A 192 10.85 -8.06 9.01
C PHE A 192 11.89 -6.93 9.11
N TYR A 193 12.90 -7.09 9.98
CA TYR A 193 13.98 -6.12 10.23
C TYR A 193 15.25 -6.83 10.73
N ARG A 194 16.37 -6.11 10.90
CA ARG A 194 17.61 -6.67 11.46
C ARG A 194 17.54 -6.76 12.99
N GLY A 195 17.84 -7.93 13.55
CA GLY A 195 17.99 -8.10 15.00
C GLY A 195 17.44 -9.43 15.52
N ASP A 196 17.82 -9.77 16.74
CA ASP A 196 17.51 -11.06 17.35
C ASP A 196 16.03 -11.25 17.69
N THR A 197 15.30 -10.15 17.88
CA THR A 197 13.84 -10.16 18.14
C THR A 197 13.02 -10.13 16.86
N SER A 198 13.66 -10.13 15.69
CA SER A 198 12.93 -10.04 14.42
C SER A 198 12.19 -11.33 14.11
N TYR A 199 11.00 -11.18 13.56
CA TYR A 199 10.17 -12.26 13.06
C TYR A 199 10.13 -12.23 11.53
N GLY A 200 9.65 -13.30 10.92
CA GLY A 200 9.45 -13.40 9.49
C GLY A 200 8.24 -14.25 9.17
N GLY A 201 7.83 -14.24 7.91
CA GLY A 201 6.61 -14.90 7.47
C GLY A 201 6.38 -14.72 5.98
N LEU A 202 5.20 -15.14 5.53
CA LEU A 202 4.80 -15.02 4.13
C LEU A 202 4.66 -13.55 3.71
N GLN A 203 4.19 -12.69 4.62
CA GLN A 203 4.05 -11.26 4.36
C GLN A 203 5.42 -10.57 4.19
N GLU A 204 6.38 -10.85 5.07
CA GLU A 204 7.74 -10.31 4.97
C GLU A 204 8.42 -10.83 3.69
N THR A 205 8.25 -12.10 3.39
CA THR A 205 8.76 -12.69 2.14
C THR A 205 8.14 -12.01 0.92
N TYR A 206 6.83 -11.73 0.94
CA TYR A 206 6.17 -10.98 -0.12
C TYR A 206 6.80 -9.58 -0.28
N TYR A 207 6.95 -8.81 0.80
CA TYR A 207 7.54 -7.47 0.72
C TYR A 207 8.97 -7.49 0.19
N ALA A 208 9.82 -8.40 0.68
CA ALA A 208 11.19 -8.55 0.23
C ALA A 208 11.27 -8.83 -1.28
N LEU A 209 10.50 -9.81 -1.77
CA LEU A 209 10.48 -10.16 -3.19
C LEU A 209 9.93 -9.01 -4.04
N ARG A 210 8.86 -8.33 -3.58
CA ARG A 210 8.30 -7.18 -4.30
C ARG A 210 9.26 -5.98 -4.35
N ILE A 211 10.03 -5.74 -3.29
CA ILE A 211 11.09 -4.72 -3.31
C ILE A 211 12.12 -5.08 -4.39
N LEU A 212 12.65 -6.30 -4.38
CA LEU A 212 13.64 -6.74 -5.35
C LEU A 212 13.12 -6.67 -6.80
N GLU A 213 11.86 -7.05 -7.03
CA GLU A 213 11.21 -6.96 -8.34
C GLU A 213 11.04 -5.49 -8.79
N LEU A 214 10.59 -4.60 -7.90
CA LEU A 214 10.46 -3.17 -8.20
C LEU A 214 11.81 -2.50 -8.53
N LEU A 215 12.91 -3.04 -7.99
CA LEU A 215 14.27 -2.59 -8.28
C LEU A 215 14.90 -3.30 -9.50
N GLY A 216 14.19 -4.24 -10.14
CA GLY A 216 14.71 -5.03 -11.25
C GLY A 216 15.81 -6.03 -10.88
N ALA A 217 15.95 -6.36 -9.59
CA ALA A 217 16.96 -7.29 -9.08
C ALA A 217 16.56 -8.76 -9.27
N ILE A 218 15.26 -9.03 -9.45
CA ILE A 218 14.71 -10.36 -9.77
C ILE A 218 13.56 -10.23 -10.79
N GLN A 219 13.20 -11.33 -11.44
CA GLN A 219 12.08 -11.45 -12.40
C GLN A 219 11.05 -12.46 -11.92
#